data_AF-A0A968BRT5-F1
#
_entry.id   AF-A0A968BRT5-F1
#
_cell.length_a   1.000
_cell.length_b   1.000
_cell.length_c   1.000
_cell.angle_alpha   90.00
_cell.angle_beta   90.00
_cell.angle_gamma   90.00
#
_symmetry.space_group_name_H-M   'P 1'
#
loop_
_entity.id
_entity.type
_entity.pdbx_description
1 polymer ?
#
loop_
_entity_poly.entity_id
_entity_poly.type
_entity_poly.pdbx_seq_one_letter_code
_entity_poly.pdbx_strand_id
1 'polypeptide(L)'
;MTQERRHNTGAIRELLLAAFTVEELRGLFSFAMSRDLRLVVGELAPEDGKAEMVRKAIAYCRSHFLLDELLAEVQEASPRAYARFED
;
A
#
# COMPACT_ATOMS: atom_id res chain seq x y z
N MET A 1 -21.08 -6.82 7.82
CA MET A 1 -20.29 -5.73 8.44
C MET A 1 -19.11 -5.49 7.54
N THR A 2 -19.14 -4.43 6.73
CA THR A 2 -18.19 -4.19 5.65
C THR A 2 -16.81 -3.82 6.20
N GLN A 3 -15.77 -4.48 5.70
CA GLN A 3 -14.35 -4.27 6.00
C GLN A 3 -13.92 -2.78 5.95
N GLU A 4 -14.67 -1.94 5.23
CA GLU A 4 -14.48 -0.49 5.08
C GLU A 4 -14.43 0.30 6.40
N ARG A 5 -14.96 -0.20 7.51
CA ARG A 5 -14.82 0.48 8.82
C ARG A 5 -13.53 0.14 9.56
N ARG A 6 -12.79 -0.91 9.16
CA ARG A 6 -11.56 -1.33 9.85
C ARG A 6 -10.31 -0.61 9.34
N HIS A 7 -10.31 -0.21 8.07
CA HIS A 7 -9.13 0.36 7.42
C HIS A 7 -9.43 1.74 6.86
N ASN A 8 -9.00 2.78 7.56
CA ASN A 8 -9.13 4.16 7.10
C ASN A 8 -8.19 4.39 5.90
N THR A 9 -8.72 4.33 4.69
CA THR A 9 -7.95 4.47 3.45
C THR A 9 -7.23 5.81 3.32
N GLY A 10 -7.75 6.87 3.94
CA GLY A 10 -7.05 8.16 4.01
C GLY A 10 -5.77 8.05 4.83
N ALA A 11 -5.86 7.36 5.96
CA ALA A 11 -4.73 7.13 6.84
C ALA A 11 -3.70 6.20 6.15
N ILE A 12 -4.13 5.11 5.50
CA ILE A 12 -3.24 4.21 4.73
C ILE A 12 -2.52 4.99 3.61
N ARG A 13 -3.23 5.91 2.96
CA ARG A 13 -2.63 6.80 1.95
C ARG A 13 -1.52 7.65 2.55
N GLU A 14 -1.76 8.29 3.68
CA GLU A 14 -0.75 9.11 4.35
C GLU A 14 0.45 8.28 4.79
N LEU A 15 0.23 7.08 5.33
CA LEU A 15 1.28 6.14 5.67
C LEU A 15 2.16 5.81 4.46
N LEU A 16 1.57 5.37 3.35
CA LEU A 16 2.32 5.02 2.14
C LEU A 16 3.06 6.23 1.54
N LEU A 17 2.43 7.41 1.59
CA LEU A 17 3.05 8.66 1.16
C LEU A 17 4.19 9.12 2.09
N ALA A 18 4.15 8.82 3.38
CA ALA A 18 5.22 9.17 4.31
C ALA A 18 6.35 8.13 4.30
N ALA A 19 6.02 6.85 4.10
CA ALA A 19 6.92 5.74 4.30
C ALA A 19 7.85 5.45 3.10
N PHE A 20 7.39 5.69 1.87
CA PHE A 20 8.08 5.17 0.68
C PHE A 20 8.28 6.21 -0.42
N THR A 21 9.39 6.15 -1.14
CA THR A 21 9.57 6.81 -2.44
C THR A 21 8.82 6.09 -3.56
N VAL A 22 8.83 6.65 -4.78
CA VAL A 22 8.27 5.99 -5.98
C VAL A 22 8.93 4.64 -6.24
N GLU A 23 10.26 4.60 -6.16
CA GLU A 23 11.04 3.38 -6.40
C GLU A 23 10.79 2.34 -5.30
N GLU A 24 10.72 2.77 -4.04
CA GLU A 24 10.40 1.87 -2.94
C GLU A 24 8.96 1.33 -3.00
N LEU A 25 7.97 2.12 -3.44
CA LEU A 25 6.62 1.62 -3.69
C LEU A 25 6.62 0.53 -4.76
N ARG A 26 7.34 0.74 -5.87
CA ARG A 26 7.48 -0.31 -6.90
C ARG A 26 8.17 -1.55 -6.32
N GLY A 27 9.22 -1.35 -5.53
CA GLY A 27 9.93 -2.42 -4.85
C GLY A 27 9.03 -3.23 -3.93
N LEU A 28 8.28 -2.55 -3.05
CA LEU A 28 7.31 -3.14 -2.13
C LEU A 28 6.37 -4.09 -2.87
N PHE A 29 5.73 -3.62 -3.94
CA PHE A 29 4.81 -4.47 -4.70
C PHE A 29 5.53 -5.54 -5.52
N SER A 30 6.70 -5.27 -6.09
CA SER A 30 7.44 -6.25 -6.89
C SER A 30 7.93 -7.45 -6.06
N PHE A 31 8.32 -7.18 -4.82
CA PHE A 31 8.88 -8.16 -3.89
C PHE A 31 7.89 -8.61 -2.81
N ALA A 32 6.61 -8.25 -2.94
CA ALA A 32 5.62 -8.58 -1.93
C ALA A 32 5.51 -10.10 -1.73
N MET A 33 5.41 -10.54 -0.48
CA MET A 33 5.23 -11.95 -0.14
C MET A 33 3.90 -12.46 -0.72
N SER A 34 2.85 -11.65 -0.57
CA SER A 34 1.53 -11.91 -1.15
C SER A 34 1.57 -11.85 -2.67
N ARG A 35 1.22 -12.97 -3.31
CA ARG A 35 1.14 -13.09 -4.78
C ARG A 35 0.15 -12.09 -5.37
N ASP A 36 -0.97 -11.86 -4.71
CA ASP A 36 -2.01 -10.94 -5.16
C ASP A 36 -1.57 -9.46 -5.06
N LEU A 37 -0.72 -9.12 -4.09
CA LEU A 37 -0.12 -7.78 -4.00
C LEU A 37 0.92 -7.54 -5.10
N ARG A 38 1.62 -8.58 -5.55
CA ARG A 38 2.54 -8.44 -6.69
C ARG A 38 1.84 -8.04 -7.98
N LEU A 39 0.55 -8.35 -8.12
CA LEU A 39 -0.24 -7.95 -9.27
C LEU A 39 -0.50 -6.43 -9.29
N VAL A 40 -0.38 -5.73 -8.16
CA VAL A 40 -0.52 -4.27 -8.09
C VAL A 40 0.48 -3.57 -9.02
N VAL A 41 1.69 -4.12 -9.21
CA VAL A 41 2.68 -3.57 -10.17
C VAL A 41 2.11 -3.42 -11.57
N GLY A 42 1.21 -4.32 -12.00
CA GLY A 42 0.56 -4.25 -13.31
C GLY A 42 -0.33 -3.01 -13.48
N GLU A 43 -0.85 -2.46 -12.37
CA GLU A 43 -1.68 -1.26 -12.37
C GLU A 43 -0.85 0.04 -12.37
N LEU A 44 0.46 -0.05 -12.09
CA LEU A 44 1.35 1.10 -11.92
C LEU A 44 2.08 1.43 -13.23
N ALA A 45 1.70 2.54 -13.86
CA ALA A 45 2.34 3.04 -15.07
C ALA A 45 3.71 3.66 -14.74
N PRO A 46 4.72 3.57 -15.63
CA PRO A 46 6.06 4.15 -15.43
C PRO A 46 6.04 5.67 -15.15
N GLU A 47 5.07 6.38 -15.73
CA GLU A 47 4.86 7.82 -15.56
C GLU A 47 4.07 8.20 -14.30
N ASP A 48 3.51 7.24 -13.56
CA ASP A 48 2.76 7.53 -12.34
C ASP A 48 3.68 8.13 -11.28
N GLY A 49 3.32 9.33 -10.83
CA GLY A 49 3.91 9.93 -9.63
C GLY A 49 3.48 9.20 -8.36
N LYS A 50 4.22 9.41 -7.27
CA LYS A 50 4.00 8.78 -5.96
C LYS A 50 2.53 8.81 -5.50
N ALA A 51 1.86 9.96 -5.62
CA ALA A 51 0.48 10.11 -5.20
C ALA A 51 -0.52 9.28 -6.02
N GLU A 52 -0.29 9.16 -7.33
CA GLU A 52 -1.14 8.35 -8.21
C GLU A 52 -0.89 6.86 -7.98
N MET A 53 0.37 6.46 -7.82
CA MET A 53 0.71 5.07 -7.48
C MET A 53 0.04 4.61 -6.18
N VAL A 54 0.11 5.42 -5.11
CA VAL A 54 -0.56 5.11 -3.85
C VAL A 54 -2.07 5.01 -4.02
N ARG A 55 -2.67 5.92 -4.79
CA ARG A 55 -4.12 5.87 -5.07
C ARG A 55 -4.52 4.59 -5.80
N LYS A 56 -3.80 4.21 -6.85
CA LYS A 56 -4.05 2.98 -7.62
C LYS A 56 -3.86 1.74 -6.77
N ALA A 57 -2.78 1.69 -5.99
CA ALA A 57 -2.52 0.58 -5.07
C ALA A 57 -3.64 0.40 -4.03
N ILE A 58 -4.08 1.48 -3.38
CA ILE A 58 -5.20 1.41 -2.42
C ILE A 58 -6.49 1.01 -3.11
N ALA A 59 -6.76 1.52 -4.32
CA ALA A 59 -7.96 1.16 -5.08
C ALA A 59 -7.97 -0.34 -5.42
N TYR A 60 -6.84 -0.88 -5.89
CA TYR A 60 -6.68 -2.31 -6.17
C TYR A 60 -6.85 -3.13 -4.90
N CYS A 61 -6.11 -2.81 -3.83
CA CYS A 61 -6.17 -3.56 -2.58
C CYS A 61 -7.57 -3.51 -1.96
N ARG A 62 -8.30 -2.41 -2.09
CA ARG A 62 -9.69 -2.33 -1.64
C ARG A 62 -10.63 -3.22 -2.45
N SER A 63 -10.51 -3.22 -3.78
CA SER A 63 -11.34 -4.07 -4.64
C SER A 63 -11.06 -5.56 -4.47
N HIS A 64 -9.84 -5.92 -4.07
CA HIS A 64 -9.38 -7.29 -3.90
C HIS A 64 -9.31 -7.75 -2.43
N PHE A 65 -9.76 -6.93 -1.48
CA PHE A 65 -9.71 -7.20 -0.03
C PHE A 65 -8.29 -7.47 0.53
N LEU A 66 -7.27 -6.82 -0.06
CA LEU A 66 -5.84 -6.97 0.29
C LEU A 66 -5.30 -5.88 1.21
N LEU A 67 -6.17 -5.12 1.89
CA LEU A 67 -5.71 -3.99 2.73
C LEU A 67 -4.94 -4.45 3.97
N ASP A 68 -5.32 -5.57 4.58
CA ASP A 68 -4.59 -6.18 5.69
C ASP A 68 -3.20 -6.66 5.22
N GLU A 69 -3.15 -7.35 4.09
CA GLU A 69 -1.89 -7.81 3.49
C GLU A 69 -0.98 -6.64 3.14
N LEU A 70 -1.54 -5.55 2.60
CA LEU A 70 -0.78 -4.33 2.32
C LEU A 70 -0.16 -3.76 3.59
N LEU A 71 -0.92 -3.70 4.68
CA LEU A 71 -0.43 -3.20 5.96
C LEU A 71 0.66 -4.11 6.55
N ALA A 72 0.52 -5.42 6.43
CA ALA A 72 1.54 -6.38 6.86
C ALA A 72 2.87 -6.18 6.08
N GLU A 73 2.80 -6.03 4.76
CA GLU A 73 4.00 -5.76 3.95
C GLU A 73 4.63 -4.40 4.29
N VAL A 74 3.81 -3.38 4.57
CA VAL A 74 4.30 -2.05 5.00
C VAL A 74 4.95 -2.11 6.38
N GLN A 75 4.38 -2.89 7.30
CA GLN A 75 4.93 -3.09 8.65
C GLN A 75 6.30 -3.77 8.58
N GLU A 76 6.47 -4.78 7.73
CA GLU A 76 7.75 -5.46 7.52
C GLU A 76 8.77 -4.56 6.81
N ALA A 77 8.35 -3.81 5.79
CA ALA A 77 9.24 -2.96 5.01
C ALA A 77 9.63 -1.65 5.74
N SER A 78 8.73 -1.09 6.53
CA SER A 78 8.94 0.18 7.24
C SER A 78 8.22 0.18 8.60
N PRO A 79 8.73 -0.58 9.59
CA PRO A 79 8.12 -0.69 10.91
C PRO A 79 8.06 0.66 11.63
N ARG A 80 9.00 1.56 11.34
CA ARG A 80 9.03 2.92 11.93
C ARG A 80 7.91 3.80 11.41
N ALA A 81 7.59 3.72 10.12
CA ALA A 81 6.47 4.49 9.57
C ALA A 81 5.13 3.91 10.04
N TYR A 82 5.05 2.58 10.14
CA TYR A 82 3.90 1.88 10.66
C TYR A 82 3.65 2.18 12.15
N ALA A 83 4.68 2.22 12.98
CA ALA A 83 4.54 2.59 14.40
C ALA A 83 4.00 4.03 14.58
N ARG A 84 4.33 4.94 13.67
CA ARG A 84 3.80 6.32 13.67
C ARG A 84 2.33 6.41 13.22
N PHE A 85 1.83 5.34 12.61
CA PHE A 85 0.46 5.23 12.13
C PHE A 85 -0.50 4.63 13.17
N GLU A 86 0.02 3.78 14.07
CA GLU A 86 -0.75 3.19 15.17
C GLU A 86 -0.84 4.07 16.43
N ASP A 87 -0.07 5.16 16.50
CA ASP A 87 -0.02 6.11 17.61
C ASP A 87 -1.15 7.16 17.59
#